data_AF-A0A5E6NRG3-F1
#
_entry.id   AF-A0A5E6NRG3-F1
#
_cell.length_a   1.000
_cell.length_b   1.000
_cell.length_c   1.000
_cell.angle_alpha   90.00
_cell.angle_beta   90.00
_cell.angle_gamma   90.00
#
_symmetry.space_group_name_H-M   'P 1'
#
loop_
_entity.id
_entity.type
_entity.pdbx_description
1 polymer ?
#
loop_
_entity_poly.entity_id
_entity_poly.type
_entity_poly.pdbx_seq_one_letter_code
_entity_poly.pdbx_strand_id
1 'polypeptide(L)' 'MQKPFKSTLLKIALFFLLLAVASLLIQKSFYPIYVDEQGLLHETLWTPIAAFSFVLSVASFVVYLILLFLN' A
#
# COMPACT_ATOMS: atom_id res chain seq x y z
N MET A 1 -21.19 -13.36 13.07
CA MET A 1 -20.76 -12.52 11.93
C MET A 1 -19.25 -12.23 11.87
N GLN A 2 -18.42 -12.65 12.84
CA GLN A 2 -16.98 -12.32 12.86
C GLN A 2 -16.12 -13.03 11.79
N LYS A 3 -16.42 -14.29 11.44
CA LYS A 3 -15.66 -15.04 10.41
C LYS A 3 -15.64 -14.36 9.02
N PRO A 4 -16.78 -13.94 8.44
CA PRO A 4 -16.76 -13.25 7.14
C PRO A 4 -16.07 -11.88 7.25
N PHE A 5 -16.24 -11.17 8.37
CA PHE A 5 -15.58 -9.88 8.58
C PHE A 5 -14.05 -10.00 8.58
N LYS A 6 -13.48 -10.95 9.34
CA LYS A 6 -12.02 -11.20 9.36
C LYS A 6 -11.47 -11.55 7.97
N SER A 7 -12.20 -12.37 7.21
CA SER A 7 -11.80 -12.72 5.83
C SER A 7 -11.80 -11.50 4.91
N THR A 8 -12.81 -10.65 4.99
CA THR A 8 -12.87 -9.40 4.23
C THR A 8 -11.72 -8.46 4.60
N LEU A 9 -11.40 -8.34 5.89
CA LEU A 9 -10.33 -7.48 6.39
C LEU A 9 -8.95 -7.93 5.89
N LEU A 10 -8.69 -9.25 5.88
CA LEU A 10 -7.48 -9.81 5.29
C LEU A 10 -7.39 -9.54 3.79
N LYS A 11 -8.50 -9.70 3.05
CA LYS A 11 -8.53 -9.40 1.60
C LYS A 11 -8.24 -7.93 1.32
N ILE A 12 -8.79 -7.01 2.12
CA ILE A 12 -8.52 -5.57 2.02
C ILE A 12 -7.03 -5.28 2.26
N ALA A 13 -6.44 -5.87 3.30
CA ALA A 13 -5.02 -5.70 3.59
C ALA A 13 -4.15 -6.16 2.40
N LEU A 14 -4.41 -7.37 1.88
CA LEU A 14 -3.68 -7.93 0.75
C LEU A 14 -3.86 -7.10 -0.54
N PHE A 15 -5.05 -6.58 -0.79
CA PHE A 15 -5.32 -5.70 -1.93
C PHE A 15 -4.48 -4.43 -1.87
N PHE A 16 -4.47 -3.74 -0.73
CA PHE A 16 -3.67 -2.53 -0.55
C PHE A 16 -2.16 -2.81 -0.59
N LEU A 17 -1.71 -3.97 -0.09
CA LEU A 17 -0.31 -4.38 -0.23
C LEU A 17 0.08 -4.55 -1.70
N LEU A 18 -0.75 -5.23 -2.47
CA LEU A 18 -0.51 -5.43 -3.90
C LEU A 18 -0.51 -4.10 -4.66
N LEU A 19 -1.43 -3.18 -4.32
CA LEU A 19 -1.45 -1.84 -4.89
C LEU A 19 -0.18 -1.05 -4.56
N ALA A 20 0.34 -1.16 -3.33
CA ALA A 20 1.58 -0.51 -2.93
C ALA A 20 2.78 -1.04 -3.73
N VAL A 21 2.90 -2.37 -3.84
CA VAL A 21 3.98 -3.02 -4.61
C VAL A 21 3.89 -2.66 -6.09
N ALA A 22 2.70 -2.75 -6.69
CA ALA A 22 2.48 -2.39 -8.08
C ALA A 22 2.85 -0.92 -8.35
N SER A 23 2.45 -0.01 -7.47
CA SER A 23 2.77 1.42 -7.61
C SER A 23 4.28 1.69 -7.54
N LEU A 24 4.99 1.03 -6.61
CA LEU A 24 6.46 1.13 -6.54
C LEU A 24 7.15 0.55 -7.77
N LEU A 25 6.65 -0.56 -8.29
CA LEU A 25 7.18 -1.16 -9.52
C LEU A 25 6.95 -0.24 -10.72
N ILE A 26 5.78 0.39 -10.84
CA ILE A 26 5.50 1.37 -11.88
C ILE A 26 6.42 2.58 -11.74
N GLN A 27 6.57 3.12 -10.52
CA GLN A 27 7.50 4.23 -10.26
C GLN A 27 8.91 3.89 -10.71
N LYS A 28 9.42 2.72 -10.31
CA LYS A 28 10.77 2.29 -10.64
C LYS A 28 10.95 2.02 -12.14
N SER A 29 9.94 1.47 -12.81
CA SER A 29 10.06 1.01 -14.21
C SER A 29 9.85 2.14 -15.22
N PHE A 30 8.88 3.02 -14.98
CA PHE A 30 8.46 4.06 -15.93
C PHE A 30 8.90 5.46 -15.53
N TYR A 31 9.27 5.66 -14.27
CA TYR A 31 9.72 6.95 -13.75
C TYR A 31 10.96 6.82 -12.86
N PRO A 32 12.07 6.19 -13.32
CA PRO A 32 13.36 6.30 -12.65
C PRO A 32 13.61 7.78 -12.34
N ILE A 33 13.97 8.08 -11.09
CA ILE A 33 14.07 9.43 -10.54
C ILE A 33 14.83 10.34 -11.52
N TYR A 34 14.09 11.15 -12.28
CA TYR A 34 14.66 12.16 -13.16
C TYR A 34 14.72 13.45 -12.35
N VAL A 35 15.93 13.94 -12.16
CA VAL A 35 16.16 15.31 -11.75
C VAL A 35 16.07 16.14 -13.03
N ASP A 36 15.19 17.14 -13.08
CA ASP A 36 15.08 18.01 -14.23
C ASP A 36 16.34 18.89 -14.41
N GLU A 37 16.39 19.66 -15.50
CA GLU A 37 17.51 20.58 -15.76
C GLU A 37 17.68 21.65 -14.68
N GLN A 38 16.67 21.87 -13.84
CA GLN A 38 16.66 22.80 -12.71
C GLN A 38 17.07 22.14 -11.38
N GLY A 39 17.38 20.84 -11.35
CA GLY A 39 17.72 20.14 -10.11
C GLY A 39 16.51 19.69 -9.28
N LEU A 40 15.28 19.85 -9.79
CA LEU A 40 14.05 19.48 -9.10
C LEU A 40 13.69 18.02 -9.37
N LEU A 41 13.27 17.37 -8.30
CA LEU A 41 12.85 15.98 -8.29
C LEU A 41 11.39 15.94 -8.72
N HIS A 42 11.10 15.40 -9.90
CA HIS A 42 9.71 15.23 -10.33
C HIS A 42 9.06 14.11 -9.52
N GLU A 43 8.28 14.50 -8.50
CA GLU A 43 7.45 13.58 -7.75
C GLU A 43 6.29 13.11 -8.63
N THR A 44 6.20 11.81 -8.85
CA THR A 44 5.03 11.22 -9.48
C THR A 44 3.98 10.90 -8.42
N LEU A 45 2.74 10.70 -8.85
CA LEU A 45 1.67 10.25 -7.96
C LEU A 45 1.87 8.80 -7.48
N TRP A 46 2.76 8.01 -8.11
CA TRP A 46 2.96 6.60 -7.75
C TRP A 46 3.60 6.43 -6.38
N THR A 47 4.51 7.32 -5.99
CA THR A 47 5.16 7.31 -4.68
C THR A 47 4.17 7.55 -3.53
N PRO A 48 3.34 8.61 -3.53
CA PRO A 48 2.33 8.80 -2.50
C PRO A 48 1.25 7.71 -2.54
N ILE A 49 0.81 7.24 -3.72
CA ILE A 49 -0.14 6.11 -3.82
C ILE A 49 0.45 4.86 -3.15
N ALA A 50 1.73 4.55 -3.39
CA ALA A 50 2.40 3.44 -2.74
C ALA A 50 2.45 3.61 -1.22
N ALA A 51 2.83 4.79 -0.73
CA ALA A 51 2.95 5.08 0.69
C ALA A 51 1.59 4.95 1.40
N PHE A 52 0.53 5.58 0.88
CA PHE A 52 -0.81 5.50 1.48
C PHE A 52 -1.36 4.07 1.43
N SER A 53 -1.19 3.37 0.32
CA SER A 53 -1.63 1.97 0.19
C SER A 53 -0.89 1.07 1.18
N PHE A 54 0.41 1.27 1.38
CA PHE A 54 1.18 0.52 2.36
C PHE A 54 0.66 0.74 3.78
N VAL A 55 0.41 1.99 4.17
CA VAL A 55 -0.14 2.33 5.49
C VAL A 55 -1.51 1.67 5.70
N LEU A 56 -2.40 1.72 4.71
CA LEU A 56 -3.73 1.09 4.80
C LEU A 56 -3.64 -0.43 4.89
N SER A 57 -2.70 -1.05 4.17
CA SER A 57 -2.41 -2.48 4.28
C SER A 57 -1.97 -2.86 5.69
N VAL A 58 -0.98 -2.15 6.24
CA VAL A 58 -0.45 -2.42 7.59
C VAL A 58 -1.54 -2.19 8.64
N ALA A 59 -2.26 -1.08 8.58
CA ALA A 59 -3.34 -0.78 9.52
C ALA A 59 -4.43 -1.85 9.50
N SER A 60 -4.87 -2.25 8.31
CA SER A 60 -5.86 -3.33 8.16
C SER A 60 -5.33 -4.66 8.69
N PHE A 61 -4.07 -4.98 8.40
CA PHE A 61 -3.45 -6.22 8.89
C PHE A 61 -3.31 -6.25 10.42
N VAL A 62 -2.93 -5.13 11.05
CA VAL A 62 -2.88 -5.02 12.52
C VAL A 62 -4.26 -5.23 13.13
N VAL A 63 -5.30 -4.59 12.59
CA VAL A 63 -6.69 -4.80 13.05
C VAL A 63 -7.10 -6.26 12.89
N TYR A 64 -6.75 -6.91 11.77
CA TYR A 64 -7.01 -8.33 11.56
C TYR A 64 -6.33 -9.19 12.64
N LEU A 65 -5.06 -8.93 12.97
CA LEU A 65 -4.32 -9.65 14.01
C LEU A 65 -4.95 -9.46 15.40
N ILE A 66 -5.31 -8.24 15.76
CA ILE A 66 -6.00 -7.97 17.04
C ILE A 66 -7.29 -8.79 17.14
N LEU A 67 -8.10 -8.79 16.08
CA LEU A 67 -9.33 -9.58 16.02
C LEU A 67 -9.07 -11.09 16.01
N LEU A 68 -7.91 -11.54 15.52
CA LEU A 68 -7.51 -12.94 15.55
C LEU A 68 -7.17 -13.39 16.97
N PHE A 69 -6.44 -12.56 17.74
CA PHE A 69 -6.05 -12.87 19.12
C PHE A 69 -7.15 -12.72 20.16
N LEU A 70 -8.10 -11.79 19.95
CA LEU A 70 -9.22 -11.55 20.87
C LEU A 70 -10.33 -12.63 20.81
N ASN A 71 -10.14 -13.68 20.03
CA ASN A 71 -11.21 -14.60 19.62
C ASN A 71 -10.75 -16.04 19.65
#